data_AF-C4XVN4-F1
#
_entry.id   AF-C4XVN4-F1
#
_cell.length_a   1.000
_cell.length_b   1.000
_cell.length_c   1.000
_cell.angle_alpha   90.00
_cell.angle_beta   90.00
_cell.angle_gamma   90.00
#
_symmetry.space_group_name_H-M   'P 1'
#
loop_
_entity.id
_entity.type
_entity.pdbx_description
1 polymer ?
#
loop_
_entity_poly.entity_id
_entity_poly.type
_entity_poly.pdbx_seq_one_letter_code
_entity_poly.pdbx_strand_id
1 'polypeptide(L)'
;MTEFLNYKVALQLKDGTETSGLISHVDSNSITLGDRTINNSSVKDLKVVKLPPDVSRTQQKKKHQHANISSIDDAIISASGSRAGTPKVSKHSPDWGVSTDVQDIKSGKEFDFAANLAMFDKKSVFADFQKSDHVSAKDRLVGHNTIDNVSKMKKSSSRKDKYDNDEMVISANKEDNWNKIGSVSQRLASPVSAGSQHTSIISTPREAQQFKFEFSNSGLVVPLASPVQLIEIEREAQESFGIGFKTSTEICATNFYKLIVDTMLGGSVRLSNRQNHNLPPLVLLLIGSSRSSSKAFAAGRHLTNHGVRVLAYVINEEILEGELLHQCDLFEKAGGKVVNGPFAKLSDILNNQLETPVELIIDALQGFDGQLLDLFYNDKMISELKELIRWANNQRAKVLSIDISAGVDGESGTVVDPSLQIHTKYIVSLGLPITGLVHAYNNGTFRSLTEEIQHFVVDAGIPNGIYSSKPHLRKFDKFWYCAEAYLPLKVADA
;
A
#
# COMPACT_ATOMS: atom_id res chain seq x y z
N MET A 1 -23.60 0.49 -37.14
CA MET A 1 -23.17 1.71 -37.87
C MET A 1 -24.14 2.85 -37.58
N THR A 2 -24.14 3.37 -36.35
CA THR A 2 -25.09 4.41 -35.89
C THR A 2 -24.38 5.58 -35.19
N GLU A 3 -23.05 5.55 -35.16
CA GLU A 3 -22.19 6.36 -34.29
C GLU A 3 -22.00 7.81 -34.78
N PHE A 4 -22.47 8.14 -35.98
CA PHE A 4 -22.23 9.43 -36.64
C PHE A 4 -23.47 10.34 -36.75
N LEU A 5 -24.59 9.97 -36.11
CA LEU A 5 -25.80 10.79 -36.07
C LEU A 5 -25.57 12.11 -35.32
N ASN A 6 -26.17 13.21 -35.82
CA ASN A 6 -26.05 14.58 -35.29
C ASN A 6 -24.66 15.23 -35.37
N TYR A 7 -23.67 14.60 -36.02
CA TYR A 7 -22.40 15.26 -36.35
C TYR A 7 -22.63 16.29 -37.47
N LYS A 8 -22.04 17.48 -37.36
CA LYS A 8 -21.99 18.43 -38.48
C LYS A 8 -20.76 18.12 -39.33
N VAL A 9 -20.96 17.81 -40.60
CA VAL A 9 -19.89 17.46 -41.55
C VAL A 9 -19.92 18.36 -42.78
N ALA A 10 -18.77 18.44 -43.46
CA ALA A 10 -18.65 18.91 -44.83
C ALA A 10 -18.15 17.74 -45.69
N LEU A 11 -18.85 17.48 -46.79
CA LEU A 11 -18.50 16.49 -47.81
C LEU A 11 -17.94 17.23 -49.02
N GLN A 12 -16.77 16.79 -49.50
CA GLN A 12 -16.29 17.13 -50.83
C GLN A 12 -16.66 15.99 -51.77
N LEU A 13 -17.32 16.31 -52.88
CA LEU A 13 -17.75 15.34 -53.89
C LEU A 13 -16.70 15.22 -55.01
N LYS A 14 -16.74 14.12 -55.76
CA LYS A 14 -15.80 13.82 -56.85
C LYS A 14 -15.95 14.74 -58.07
N ASP A 15 -17.08 15.45 -58.19
CA ASP A 15 -17.31 16.53 -59.17
C ASP A 15 -16.67 17.87 -58.78
N GLY A 16 -16.06 17.97 -57.59
CA GLY A 16 -15.45 19.19 -57.07
C GLY A 16 -16.41 20.10 -56.29
N THR A 17 -17.68 19.73 -56.13
CA THR A 17 -18.63 20.47 -55.29
C THR A 17 -18.47 20.12 -53.81
N GLU A 18 -18.84 21.05 -52.93
CA GLU A 18 -18.86 20.83 -51.48
C GLU A 18 -20.27 21.05 -50.92
N THR A 19 -20.67 20.19 -49.98
CA THR A 19 -21.96 20.28 -49.27
C THR A 19 -21.74 20.04 -47.79
N SER A 20 -22.35 20.85 -46.91
CA SER A 20 -22.26 20.66 -45.46
C SER A 20 -23.65 20.60 -44.81
N GLY A 21 -23.74 19.85 -43.71
CA GLY A 21 -25.01 19.60 -43.03
C GLY A 21 -24.83 18.79 -41.75
N LEU A 22 -25.95 18.48 -41.08
CA LEU A 22 -26.01 17.53 -39.97
C LEU A 22 -26.38 16.15 -40.50
N ILE A 23 -25.66 15.12 -40.08
CA ILE A 23 -25.98 13.73 -40.43
C ILE A 23 -27.30 13.33 -39.75
N SER A 24 -28.33 13.08 -40.56
CA SER A 24 -29.66 12.60 -40.14
C SER A 24 -29.81 11.08 -40.29
N HIS A 25 -29.12 10.47 -41.24
CA HIS A 25 -29.06 9.01 -41.43
C HIS A 25 -27.73 8.59 -42.09
N VAL A 26 -27.28 7.36 -41.83
CA VAL A 26 -26.14 6.74 -42.52
C VAL A 26 -26.48 5.28 -42.81
N ASP A 27 -26.27 4.86 -44.05
CA ASP A 27 -26.32 3.48 -44.51
C ASP A 27 -24.99 3.14 -45.23
N SER A 28 -24.73 1.85 -45.36
CA SER A 28 -23.68 1.22 -46.17
C SER A 28 -23.43 1.91 -47.52
N ASN A 29 -24.49 2.33 -48.22
CA ASN A 29 -24.41 2.92 -49.55
C ASN A 29 -24.68 4.44 -49.61
N SER A 30 -25.14 5.09 -48.53
CA SER A 30 -25.48 6.53 -48.56
C SER A 30 -25.41 7.24 -47.21
N ILE A 31 -25.15 8.54 -47.24
CA ILE A 31 -25.21 9.47 -46.10
C ILE A 31 -26.32 10.48 -46.37
N THR A 32 -27.20 10.71 -45.40
CA THR A 32 -28.24 11.74 -45.48
C THR A 32 -27.87 12.93 -44.59
N LEU A 33 -27.85 14.12 -45.20
CA LEU A 33 -27.62 15.41 -44.55
C LEU A 33 -28.93 16.22 -44.55
N GLY A 34 -29.64 16.20 -43.42
CA GLY A 34 -31.01 16.76 -43.35
C GLY A 34 -31.94 16.03 -44.34
N ASP A 35 -32.39 16.74 -45.36
CA ASP A 35 -33.29 16.25 -46.43
C ASP A 35 -32.54 15.73 -47.68
N ARG A 36 -31.19 15.79 -47.71
CA ARG A 36 -30.38 15.43 -48.89
C ARG A 36 -29.63 14.11 -48.68
N THR A 37 -30.01 13.07 -49.41
CA THR A 37 -29.30 11.78 -49.45
C THR A 37 -28.23 11.78 -50.55
N ILE A 38 -27.00 11.44 -50.18
CA ILE A 38 -25.81 11.42 -51.04
C ILE A 38 -25.25 9.99 -51.07
N ASN A 39 -24.92 9.46 -52.25
CA ASN A 39 -24.38 8.12 -52.41
C ASN A 39 -22.89 8.08 -52.01
N ASN A 40 -22.47 7.09 -51.23
CA ASN A 40 -21.10 7.00 -50.71
C ASN A 40 -20.04 6.93 -51.84
N SER A 41 -20.40 6.41 -53.01
CA SER A 41 -19.51 6.37 -54.19
C SER A 41 -19.17 7.74 -54.79
N SER A 42 -20.00 8.77 -54.59
CA SER A 42 -19.74 10.13 -55.10
C SER A 42 -18.92 11.00 -54.15
N VAL A 43 -18.81 10.61 -52.88
CA VAL A 43 -17.97 11.31 -51.88
C VAL A 43 -16.50 11.09 -52.19
N LYS A 44 -15.71 12.16 -52.09
CA LYS A 44 -14.24 12.18 -52.22
C LYS A 44 -13.57 12.31 -50.85
N ASP A 45 -14.10 13.16 -49.98
CA ASP A 45 -13.63 13.38 -48.61
C ASP A 45 -14.79 13.79 -47.67
N LEU A 46 -14.65 13.52 -46.37
CA LEU A 46 -15.60 13.85 -45.31
C LEU A 46 -14.86 14.46 -44.12
N LYS A 47 -15.13 15.74 -43.85
CA LYS A 47 -14.54 16.48 -42.72
C LYS A 47 -15.60 16.76 -41.66
N VAL A 48 -15.36 16.30 -40.43
CA VAL A 48 -16.18 16.69 -39.27
C VAL A 48 -15.91 18.16 -38.93
N VAL A 49 -16.97 18.96 -38.93
CA VAL A 49 -16.94 20.41 -38.66
C VAL A 49 -17.37 20.71 -37.22
N LYS A 50 -18.28 19.92 -36.66
CA LYS A 50 -18.69 20.02 -35.25
C LYS A 50 -19.17 18.68 -34.71
N LEU A 51 -18.73 18.33 -33.50
CA LEU A 51 -19.27 17.23 -32.71
C LEU A 51 -20.75 17.49 -32.32
N PRO A 52 -21.53 16.44 -32.01
CA PRO A 52 -22.85 16.59 -31.41
C PRO A 52 -22.77 17.40 -30.09
N PRO A 53 -23.80 18.20 -29.75
CA PRO A 53 -23.87 18.86 -28.45
C PRO A 53 -24.16 17.84 -27.33
N ASP A 54 -23.39 17.87 -26.24
CA ASP A 54 -23.58 16.98 -25.08
C ASP A 54 -24.96 17.14 -24.43
N VAL A 55 -25.82 16.13 -24.58
CA VAL A 55 -27.15 16.07 -23.96
C VAL A 55 -27.06 15.51 -22.53
N SER A 56 -26.14 16.04 -21.71
CA SER A 56 -25.81 15.45 -20.41
C SER A 56 -25.40 16.43 -19.29
N ARG A 57 -25.67 17.75 -19.40
CA ARG A 57 -25.42 18.70 -18.28
C ARG A 57 -26.23 20.01 -18.29
N THR A 58 -27.56 19.93 -18.35
CA THR A 58 -28.44 21.13 -18.44
C THR A 58 -29.61 21.17 -17.45
N GLN A 59 -29.37 20.90 -16.16
CA GLN A 59 -30.25 21.39 -15.08
C GLN A 59 -29.44 21.98 -13.92
N GLN A 60 -30.07 22.91 -13.20
CA GLN A 60 -29.65 23.53 -11.94
C GLN A 60 -28.40 24.45 -11.97
N LYS A 61 -28.61 25.72 -12.34
CA LYS A 61 -27.80 26.86 -11.85
C LYS A 61 -28.63 28.14 -11.67
N LYS A 62 -29.11 28.39 -10.44
CA LYS A 62 -29.71 29.63 -9.89
C LYS A 62 -29.59 29.54 -8.35
N LYS A 63 -29.33 30.58 -7.56
CA LYS A 63 -28.87 31.99 -7.80
C LYS A 63 -28.41 32.56 -6.42
N HIS A 64 -27.89 33.81 -6.41
CA HIS A 64 -27.52 34.68 -5.26
C HIS A 64 -26.10 34.45 -4.70
N GLN A 65 -25.14 35.40 -4.63
CA GLN A 65 -25.04 36.89 -4.77
C GLN A 65 -25.04 37.67 -3.43
N HIS A 66 -24.15 38.67 -3.32
CA HIS A 66 -23.61 39.26 -2.06
C HIS A 66 -24.39 40.42 -1.43
N ALA A 67 -24.19 40.60 -0.10
CA ALA A 67 -23.99 41.88 0.60
C ALA A 67 -23.37 41.64 2.02
N ASN A 68 -23.04 42.65 2.84
CA ASN A 68 -21.89 43.59 2.78
C ASN A 68 -21.72 44.28 4.18
N ILE A 69 -20.61 45.01 4.43
CA ILE A 69 -20.40 46.03 5.52
C ILE A 69 -19.90 45.53 6.91
N SER A 70 -19.17 46.41 7.62
CA SER A 70 -18.49 46.29 8.95
C SER A 70 -18.78 47.54 9.84
N SER A 71 -18.11 47.99 10.92
CA SER A 71 -16.85 47.72 11.67
C SER A 71 -16.91 48.54 13.02
N ILE A 72 -15.79 48.79 13.73
CA ILE A 72 -15.59 49.77 14.84
C ILE A 72 -16.07 49.30 16.24
N ASP A 73 -15.54 49.78 17.39
CA ASP A 73 -14.18 49.75 18.01
C ASP A 73 -14.25 50.41 19.43
N ASP A 74 -13.19 50.28 20.25
CA ASP A 74 -12.93 51.00 21.54
C ASP A 74 -13.93 50.80 22.74
N ALA A 75 -13.70 51.27 23.99
CA ALA A 75 -12.57 51.24 24.97
C ALA A 75 -13.11 51.79 26.36
N ILE A 76 -12.48 51.84 27.56
CA ILE A 76 -11.22 51.34 28.17
C ILE A 76 -11.29 51.41 29.74
N ILE A 77 -10.56 50.56 30.52
CA ILE A 77 -10.20 50.73 31.99
C ILE A 77 -11.42 50.72 33.00
N SER A 78 -11.41 50.47 34.34
CA SER A 78 -10.49 50.15 35.49
C SER A 78 -11.26 49.37 36.60
N ALA A 79 -10.73 48.89 37.75
CA ALA A 79 -9.52 48.10 38.08
C ALA A 79 -9.27 48.03 39.63
N SER A 80 -9.56 46.90 40.32
CA SER A 80 -9.06 46.59 41.69
C SER A 80 -9.06 45.06 41.98
N GLY A 81 -8.18 44.58 42.88
CA GLY A 81 -7.81 43.15 43.03
C GLY A 81 -8.70 42.30 43.96
N SER A 82 -8.63 40.96 43.91
CA SER A 82 -7.47 40.21 44.47
C SER A 82 -7.29 38.77 43.93
N ARG A 83 -6.16 38.14 44.30
CA ARG A 83 -5.60 36.83 43.87
C ARG A 83 -6.59 35.64 43.80
N ALA A 84 -6.57 34.88 42.69
CA ALA A 84 -6.23 33.44 42.61
C ALA A 84 -6.55 32.80 41.24
N GLY A 85 -5.78 31.79 40.83
CA GLY A 85 -6.18 30.77 39.83
C GLY A 85 -5.97 31.10 38.34
N THR A 86 -5.23 30.24 37.64
CA THR A 86 -5.26 30.05 36.17
C THR A 86 -6.21 28.89 35.80
N PRO A 87 -6.64 28.73 34.53
CA PRO A 87 -6.78 29.70 33.44
C PRO A 87 -8.26 29.81 32.96
N LYS A 88 -8.57 30.70 32.00
CA LYS A 88 -9.82 30.64 31.23
C LYS A 88 -9.60 30.92 29.74
N VAL A 89 -9.70 29.87 28.93
CA VAL A 89 -10.06 29.97 27.49
C VAL A 89 -11.58 29.77 27.39
N SER A 90 -12.23 30.53 26.52
CA SER A 90 -13.69 30.55 26.38
C SER A 90 -14.23 29.50 25.40
N LYS A 91 -15.30 28.81 25.81
CA LYS A 91 -16.42 28.33 24.98
C LYS A 91 -16.08 27.74 23.60
N HIS A 92 -16.14 26.41 23.50
CA HIS A 92 -17.43 25.77 23.19
C HIS A 92 -17.40 24.27 23.52
N SER A 93 -18.27 23.84 24.42
CA SER A 93 -18.70 22.44 24.53
C SER A 93 -19.93 22.23 23.64
N PRO A 94 -19.98 21.21 22.78
CA PRO A 94 -21.22 20.79 22.13
C PRO A 94 -22.29 20.41 23.16
N ASP A 95 -23.55 20.71 22.86
CA ASP A 95 -24.67 20.45 23.77
C ASP A 95 -25.08 18.97 23.72
N TRP A 96 -24.72 18.22 24.76
CA TRP A 96 -25.00 16.79 24.86
C TRP A 96 -26.36 16.51 25.50
N GLY A 97 -27.37 16.38 24.64
CA GLY A 97 -28.58 15.62 24.90
C GLY A 97 -29.67 16.34 25.69
N VAL A 98 -30.78 16.64 25.01
CA VAL A 98 -32.06 16.97 25.63
C VAL A 98 -32.69 15.69 26.18
N SER A 99 -32.17 15.23 27.33
CA SER A 99 -32.76 14.18 28.16
C SER A 99 -33.14 14.76 29.52
N THR A 100 -34.36 14.48 29.97
CA THR A 100 -34.94 15.04 31.21
C THR A 100 -34.08 14.72 32.43
N ASP A 101 -33.62 13.47 32.53
CA ASP A 101 -32.79 12.95 33.63
C ASP A 101 -31.50 13.77 33.84
N VAL A 102 -30.93 14.33 32.76
CA VAL A 102 -29.70 15.13 32.79
C VAL A 102 -29.96 16.55 33.28
N GLN A 103 -31.19 17.07 33.14
CA GLN A 103 -31.57 18.36 33.72
C GLN A 103 -31.88 18.25 35.21
N ASP A 104 -32.51 17.17 35.67
CA ASP A 104 -32.75 16.95 37.10
C ASP A 104 -31.46 16.73 37.90
N ILE A 105 -30.44 16.08 37.31
CA ILE A 105 -29.10 15.98 37.91
C ILE A 105 -28.38 17.35 37.93
N LYS A 106 -28.66 18.26 36.98
CA LYS A 106 -28.11 19.63 36.96
C LYS A 106 -28.85 20.61 37.88
N SER A 107 -30.10 20.35 38.24
CA SER A 107 -30.91 21.18 39.14
C SER A 107 -30.94 20.65 40.59
N GLY A 108 -30.54 19.40 40.80
CA GLY A 108 -30.32 18.80 42.10
C GLY A 108 -29.23 19.51 42.92
N LYS A 109 -29.25 19.29 44.24
CA LYS A 109 -28.25 19.85 45.16
C LYS A 109 -26.85 19.30 44.85
N GLU A 110 -25.86 20.18 44.99
CA GLU A 110 -24.45 19.94 44.72
C GLU A 110 -23.94 18.66 45.41
N PHE A 111 -23.26 17.79 44.65
CA PHE A 111 -22.99 16.41 45.05
C PHE A 111 -21.87 16.33 46.11
N ASP A 112 -22.26 16.19 47.37
CA ASP A 112 -21.33 16.07 48.50
C ASP A 112 -20.70 14.66 48.57
N PHE A 113 -19.49 14.55 48.01
CA PHE A 113 -18.66 13.35 48.09
C PHE A 113 -18.29 12.94 49.52
N ALA A 114 -18.17 13.88 50.47
CA ALA A 114 -17.78 13.58 51.84
C ALA A 114 -18.94 12.96 52.63
N ALA A 115 -20.15 13.53 52.50
CA ALA A 115 -21.36 12.95 53.07
C ALA A 115 -21.68 11.57 52.49
N ASN A 116 -21.52 11.39 51.17
CA ASN A 116 -21.81 10.11 50.51
C ASN A 116 -20.79 9.01 50.91
N LEU A 117 -19.51 9.36 51.06
CA LEU A 117 -18.48 8.42 51.58
C LEU A 117 -18.80 8.01 53.03
N ALA A 118 -19.31 8.93 53.86
CA ALA A 118 -19.74 8.62 55.23
C ALA A 118 -20.99 7.71 55.30
N MET A 119 -21.81 7.62 54.25
CA MET A 119 -22.93 6.67 54.17
C MET A 119 -22.51 5.25 53.78
N PHE A 120 -21.30 5.04 53.25
CA PHE A 120 -20.84 3.73 52.81
C PHE A 120 -20.24 2.92 53.96
N ASP A 121 -21.07 2.21 54.73
CA ASP A 121 -20.57 1.23 55.70
C ASP A 121 -19.96 0.00 55.01
N LYS A 122 -18.67 0.14 54.74
CA LYS A 122 -17.77 -0.90 54.24
C LYS A 122 -17.84 -2.19 55.07
N LYS A 123 -18.15 -2.14 56.38
CA LYS A 123 -18.24 -3.34 57.22
C LYS A 123 -19.51 -4.15 56.93
N SER A 124 -20.69 -3.53 56.86
CA SER A 124 -21.92 -4.21 56.44
C SER A 124 -21.76 -4.83 55.05
N VAL A 125 -21.23 -4.07 54.09
CA VAL A 125 -21.04 -4.54 52.71
C VAL A 125 -20.13 -5.79 52.65
N PHE A 126 -19.02 -5.83 53.40
CA PHE A 126 -18.19 -7.05 53.46
C PHE A 126 -18.82 -8.20 54.26
N ALA A 127 -19.65 -7.92 55.27
CA ALA A 127 -20.41 -8.97 55.96
C ALA A 127 -21.47 -9.60 55.04
N ASP A 128 -22.12 -8.80 54.18
CA ASP A 128 -23.08 -9.30 53.21
C ASP A 128 -22.40 -10.06 52.06
N PHE A 129 -21.26 -9.60 51.57
CA PHE A 129 -20.42 -10.40 50.66
C PHE A 129 -20.00 -11.73 51.29
N GLN A 130 -19.65 -11.79 52.58
CA GLN A 130 -19.32 -13.04 53.26
C GLN A 130 -20.52 -14.00 53.40
N LYS A 131 -21.75 -13.50 53.51
CA LYS A 131 -22.97 -14.34 53.46
C LYS A 131 -23.23 -14.90 52.06
N SER A 132 -22.88 -14.13 51.02
CA SER A 132 -23.06 -14.50 49.60
C SER A 132 -21.90 -15.31 49.01
N ASP A 133 -20.78 -15.43 49.72
CA ASP A 133 -19.58 -16.14 49.26
C ASP A 133 -19.69 -17.65 49.52
N HIS A 134 -20.26 -18.36 48.54
CA HIS A 134 -20.42 -19.81 48.57
C HIS A 134 -19.14 -20.60 48.20
N VAL A 135 -17.99 -19.94 47.97
CA VAL A 135 -16.76 -20.62 47.53
C VAL A 135 -16.07 -21.29 48.72
N SER A 136 -15.92 -22.62 48.70
CA SER A 136 -15.23 -23.31 49.81
C SER A 136 -13.78 -22.83 49.95
N ALA A 137 -13.27 -22.78 51.18
CA ALA A 137 -11.92 -22.29 51.45
C ALA A 137 -10.79 -23.11 50.78
N LYS A 138 -11.09 -24.32 50.29
CA LYS A 138 -10.12 -25.20 49.61
C LYS A 138 -9.98 -24.90 48.11
N ASP A 139 -11.03 -24.37 47.50
CA ASP A 139 -11.11 -24.12 46.04
C ASP A 139 -10.60 -22.71 45.67
N ARG A 140 -10.28 -21.90 46.68
CA ARG A 140 -9.62 -20.59 46.52
C ARG A 140 -8.15 -20.82 46.17
N LEU A 141 -7.60 -20.06 45.22
CA LEU A 141 -6.23 -20.24 44.70
C LEU A 141 -5.13 -20.34 45.78
N VAL A 142 -5.32 -19.68 46.93
CA VAL A 142 -4.40 -19.75 48.08
C VAL A 142 -4.23 -21.19 48.60
N GLY A 143 -5.28 -22.02 48.54
CA GLY A 143 -5.25 -23.42 48.96
C GLY A 143 -4.35 -24.31 48.08
N HIS A 144 -4.23 -24.00 46.78
CA HIS A 144 -3.38 -24.78 45.86
C HIS A 144 -1.89 -24.67 46.19
N ASN A 145 -1.45 -23.54 46.74
CA ASN A 145 -0.05 -23.31 47.13
C ASN A 145 0.29 -23.80 48.56
N THR A 146 -0.60 -24.56 49.21
CA THR A 146 -0.30 -25.15 50.53
C THR A 146 0.52 -26.44 50.42
N ILE A 147 1.45 -26.63 51.37
CA ILE A 147 2.47 -27.69 51.36
C ILE A 147 1.85 -29.11 51.32
N ASP A 148 0.64 -29.27 51.86
CA ASP A 148 -0.10 -30.55 51.88
C ASP A 148 -0.53 -31.05 50.50
N ASN A 149 -0.63 -30.19 49.48
CA ASN A 149 -0.94 -30.63 48.12
C ASN A 149 0.33 -31.09 47.38
N VAL A 150 1.47 -30.43 47.63
CA VAL A 150 2.79 -30.85 47.13
C VAL A 150 3.21 -32.21 47.71
N SER A 151 2.88 -32.48 48.98
CA SER A 151 3.19 -33.77 49.63
C SER A 151 2.28 -34.92 49.14
N LYS A 152 1.03 -34.63 48.75
CA LYS A 152 0.11 -35.63 48.16
C LYS A 152 0.53 -36.11 46.79
N MET A 153 0.99 -35.23 45.90
CA MET A 153 1.49 -35.63 44.57
C MET A 153 2.66 -36.62 44.65
N LYS A 154 3.44 -36.62 45.74
CA LYS A 154 4.52 -37.59 45.99
C LYS A 154 4.04 -38.97 46.51
N LYS A 155 2.74 -39.18 46.75
CA LYS A 155 2.19 -40.44 47.29
C LYS A 155 1.32 -41.25 46.33
N SER A 156 0.98 -40.73 45.14
CA SER A 156 0.14 -41.43 44.14
C SER A 156 0.95 -42.03 42.96
N SER A 157 2.21 -42.39 43.19
CA SER A 157 3.05 -43.10 42.21
C SER A 157 3.48 -44.45 42.79
N SER A 158 2.76 -45.50 42.43
CA SER A 158 3.22 -46.87 42.58
C SER A 158 4.36 -47.11 41.59
N ARG A 159 5.59 -47.13 42.10
CA ARG A 159 6.80 -47.42 41.30
C ARG A 159 6.60 -48.70 40.50
N LYS A 160 6.69 -48.58 39.18
CA LYS A 160 7.23 -49.63 38.33
C LYS A 160 8.57 -49.11 37.83
N ASP A 161 9.57 -49.17 38.71
CA ASP A 161 10.93 -48.72 38.39
C ASP A 161 11.42 -49.53 37.17
N LYS A 162 11.68 -48.85 36.05
CA LYS A 162 12.32 -49.45 34.88
C LYS A 162 13.82 -49.34 35.05
N TYR A 163 14.49 -50.48 35.12
CA TYR A 163 15.96 -50.60 35.11
C TYR A 163 16.45 -51.37 33.86
N ASP A 164 15.61 -51.45 32.83
CA ASP A 164 15.90 -52.11 31.56
C ASP A 164 16.48 -51.08 30.56
N ASN A 165 17.52 -51.48 29.81
CA ASN A 165 18.33 -50.58 28.98
C ASN A 165 17.68 -50.16 27.62
N ASP A 166 16.34 -50.12 27.57
CA ASP A 166 15.56 -49.89 26.34
C ASP A 166 15.30 -48.40 26.05
N GLU A 167 15.80 -47.47 26.88
CA GLU A 167 15.47 -46.02 26.81
C GLU A 167 15.91 -45.31 25.51
N MET A 168 16.63 -45.99 24.61
CA MET A 168 17.08 -45.47 23.31
C MET A 168 16.59 -46.27 22.10
N VAL A 169 15.67 -47.24 22.26
CA VAL A 169 15.14 -48.04 21.12
C VAL A 169 13.85 -47.41 20.57
N ILE A 170 13.96 -46.77 19.40
CA ILE A 170 12.79 -46.20 18.70
C ILE A 170 11.88 -47.34 18.20
N SER A 171 10.60 -47.30 18.58
CA SER A 171 9.61 -48.28 18.14
C SER A 171 9.35 -48.18 16.64
N ALA A 172 9.65 -49.24 15.88
CA ALA A 172 9.67 -49.22 14.41
C ALA A 172 8.35 -48.83 13.72
N ASN A 173 7.20 -48.95 14.40
CA ASN A 173 5.87 -48.71 13.85
C ASN A 173 5.25 -47.38 14.32
N LYS A 174 6.06 -46.34 14.55
CA LYS A 174 5.57 -45.00 14.93
C LYS A 174 5.57 -44.08 13.71
N GLU A 175 4.39 -43.89 13.10
CA GLU A 175 4.23 -42.96 11.97
C GLU A 175 4.61 -41.53 12.36
N ASP A 176 5.49 -40.92 11.57
CA ASP A 176 5.98 -39.58 11.82
C ASP A 176 4.97 -38.52 11.39
N ASN A 177 4.53 -37.70 12.36
CA ASN A 177 3.61 -36.59 12.13
C ASN A 177 4.34 -35.23 12.02
N TRP A 178 5.66 -35.23 11.79
CA TRP A 178 6.49 -34.03 11.57
C TRP A 178 5.83 -33.01 10.63
N ASN A 179 5.29 -33.46 9.49
CA ASN A 179 4.63 -32.61 8.49
C ASN A 179 3.28 -31.99 8.93
N LYS A 180 2.80 -32.28 10.15
CA LYS A 180 1.62 -31.65 10.77
C LYS A 180 1.97 -30.75 11.95
N ILE A 181 3.25 -30.68 12.36
CA ILE A 181 3.72 -29.80 13.43
C ILE A 181 3.99 -28.42 12.82
N GLY A 182 3.02 -27.52 12.92
CA GLY A 182 3.20 -26.11 12.60
C GLY A 182 4.27 -25.46 13.48
N SER A 183 4.86 -24.35 13.01
CA SER A 183 6.05 -23.73 13.63
C SER A 183 5.81 -23.18 15.05
N VAL A 184 5.99 -24.03 16.07
CA VAL A 184 6.00 -23.61 17.49
C VAL A 184 7.35 -22.98 17.86
N SER A 185 7.55 -21.74 17.44
CA SER A 185 8.69 -20.91 17.87
C SER A 185 8.22 -19.79 18.80
N GLN A 186 8.13 -20.08 20.10
CA GLN A 186 8.09 -19.02 21.10
C GLN A 186 9.44 -18.28 21.07
N ARG A 187 9.45 -17.06 20.52
CA ARG A 187 10.65 -16.22 20.46
C ARG A 187 11.14 -15.94 21.89
N LEU A 188 12.45 -16.09 22.14
CA LEU A 188 13.09 -15.52 23.33
C LEU A 188 13.04 -13.99 23.20
N ALA A 189 12.04 -13.38 23.83
CA ALA A 189 11.82 -11.94 23.74
C ALA A 189 12.82 -11.17 24.60
N SER A 190 13.57 -10.25 23.98
CA SER A 190 14.25 -9.16 24.69
C SER A 190 13.21 -8.21 25.32
N PRO A 191 13.52 -7.57 26.46
CA PRO A 191 12.51 -6.82 27.22
C PRO A 191 12.08 -5.54 26.51
N VAL A 192 10.77 -5.39 26.31
CA VAL A 192 10.14 -4.15 25.82
C VAL A 192 9.68 -3.31 27.01
N SER A 193 10.05 -2.03 27.04
CA SER A 193 9.62 -1.08 28.06
C SER A 193 8.10 -0.89 28.05
N ALA A 194 7.48 -0.89 29.23
CA ALA A 194 6.03 -0.77 29.38
C ALA A 194 5.55 0.69 29.29
N GLY A 195 4.33 0.91 28.76
CA GLY A 195 3.51 2.03 29.21
C GLY A 195 2.73 2.85 28.17
N SER A 196 1.68 2.29 27.57
CA SER A 196 0.40 3.00 27.40
C SER A 196 -0.73 2.03 27.08
N GLN A 197 -1.88 2.20 27.76
CA GLN A 197 -3.06 1.36 27.55
C GLN A 197 -4.01 2.04 26.56
N HIS A 198 -4.29 1.39 25.44
CA HIS A 198 -5.44 1.74 24.60
C HIS A 198 -6.59 0.75 24.84
N THR A 199 -7.81 1.29 24.87
CA THR A 199 -9.03 0.55 25.19
C THR A 199 -9.40 -0.47 24.12
N SER A 200 -9.84 -1.64 24.56
CA SER A 200 -10.26 -2.74 23.69
C SER A 200 -11.57 -2.40 22.97
N ILE A 201 -11.49 -2.09 21.68
CA ILE A 201 -12.65 -2.10 20.79
C ILE A 201 -13.07 -3.57 20.61
N ILE A 202 -14.37 -3.85 20.79
CA ILE A 202 -14.94 -5.19 20.56
C ILE A 202 -14.94 -5.46 19.05
N SER A 203 -13.94 -6.21 18.58
CA SER A 203 -13.95 -6.78 17.23
C SER A 203 -14.86 -8.00 17.18
N THR A 204 -15.78 -8.02 16.22
CA THR A 204 -16.53 -9.23 15.89
C THR A 204 -15.58 -10.28 15.30
N PRO A 205 -15.84 -11.59 15.52
CA PRO A 205 -15.05 -12.64 14.91
C PRO A 205 -15.31 -12.68 13.40
N ARG A 206 -14.55 -11.90 12.63
CA ARG A 206 -14.36 -12.17 11.21
C ARG A 206 -13.54 -13.45 11.09
N GLU A 207 -14.01 -14.40 10.30
CA GLU A 207 -13.18 -15.52 9.86
C GLU A 207 -11.94 -14.94 9.18
N ALA A 208 -10.76 -15.29 9.71
CA ALA A 208 -9.49 -14.77 9.24
C ALA A 208 -9.13 -15.44 7.91
N GLN A 209 -9.76 -14.95 6.82
CA GLN A 209 -9.52 -15.34 5.44
C GLN A 209 -8.04 -15.13 5.10
N GLN A 210 -7.26 -16.20 5.26
CA GLN A 210 -5.85 -16.24 4.93
C GLN A 210 -5.69 -16.26 3.41
N PHE A 211 -4.67 -15.57 2.90
CA PHE A 211 -4.34 -15.54 1.50
C PHE A 211 -3.05 -16.28 1.18
N LYS A 212 -2.91 -16.65 -0.09
CA LYS A 212 -1.68 -17.17 -0.71
C LYS A 212 -1.52 -16.58 -2.12
N PHE A 213 -0.31 -16.65 -2.66
CA PHE A 213 -0.05 -16.36 -4.07
C PHE A 213 -0.02 -17.67 -4.88
N GLU A 214 -0.58 -17.62 -6.08
CA GLU A 214 -0.53 -18.67 -7.11
C GLU A 214 -0.01 -18.07 -8.42
N PHE A 215 0.77 -18.82 -9.21
CA PHE A 215 1.14 -18.35 -10.56
C PHE A 215 -0.10 -18.40 -11.47
N SER A 216 -0.43 -17.27 -12.12
CA SER A 216 -1.67 -17.16 -12.91
C SER A 216 -1.74 -18.09 -14.14
N ASN A 217 -0.61 -18.67 -14.55
CA ASN A 217 -0.51 -19.59 -15.68
C ASN A 217 -0.71 -21.08 -15.31
N SER A 218 -0.58 -21.44 -14.03
CA SER A 218 -0.46 -22.85 -13.60
C SER A 218 -1.19 -23.18 -12.29
N GLY A 219 -1.63 -22.18 -11.52
CA GLY A 219 -2.27 -22.38 -10.21
C GLY A 219 -1.34 -22.91 -9.12
N LEU A 220 -0.03 -23.05 -9.40
CA LEU A 220 0.93 -23.54 -8.42
C LEU A 220 1.20 -22.48 -7.35
N VAL A 221 1.12 -22.89 -6.09
CA VAL A 221 1.35 -22.01 -4.93
C VAL A 221 2.80 -21.52 -4.91
N VAL A 222 2.93 -20.21 -4.75
CA VAL A 222 4.18 -19.45 -4.78
C VAL A 222 4.73 -19.34 -3.34
N PRO A 223 5.89 -19.95 -3.02
CA PRO A 223 6.48 -19.87 -1.69
C PRO A 223 7.08 -18.47 -1.45
N LEU A 224 6.80 -17.89 -0.27
CA LEU A 224 7.19 -16.53 0.09
C LEU A 224 8.53 -16.48 0.82
N ALA A 225 9.28 -15.40 0.64
CA ALA A 225 10.50 -15.09 1.39
C ALA A 225 10.23 -14.04 2.48
N SER A 226 10.84 -14.16 3.65
CA SER A 226 10.97 -13.01 4.55
C SER A 226 12.09 -12.09 4.05
N PRO A 227 12.13 -10.81 4.42
CA PRO A 227 13.24 -9.91 4.10
C PRO A 227 14.61 -10.50 4.43
N VAL A 228 14.74 -11.16 5.60
CA VAL A 228 15.97 -11.84 6.03
C VAL A 228 16.38 -12.96 5.06
N GLN A 229 15.43 -13.72 4.50
CA GLN A 229 15.74 -14.74 3.51
C GLN A 229 16.18 -14.14 2.18
N LEU A 230 15.61 -13.01 1.74
CA LEU A 230 16.09 -12.31 0.54
C LEU A 230 17.51 -11.77 0.70
N ILE A 231 17.82 -11.14 1.84
CA ILE A 231 19.18 -10.67 2.16
C ILE A 231 20.17 -11.84 2.16
N GLU A 232 19.80 -12.99 2.72
CA GLU A 232 20.65 -14.17 2.71
C GLU A 232 20.84 -14.75 1.29
N ILE A 233 19.79 -14.79 0.47
CA ILE A 233 19.87 -15.27 -0.93
C ILE A 233 20.74 -14.35 -1.79
N GLU A 234 20.56 -13.02 -1.70
CA GLU A 234 21.40 -12.05 -2.43
C GLU A 234 22.87 -12.10 -1.95
N ARG A 235 23.13 -12.41 -0.67
CA ARG A 235 24.48 -12.64 -0.15
C ARG A 235 25.09 -13.95 -0.65
N GLU A 236 24.36 -15.06 -0.60
CA GLU A 236 24.83 -16.36 -1.09
C GLU A 236 25.13 -16.31 -2.60
N ALA A 237 24.33 -15.57 -3.37
CA ALA A 237 24.58 -15.30 -4.79
C ALA A 237 25.91 -14.60 -5.04
N GLN A 238 26.26 -13.60 -4.22
CA GLN A 238 27.56 -12.93 -4.28
C GLN A 238 28.71 -13.84 -3.79
N GLU A 239 28.55 -14.51 -2.65
CA GLU A 239 29.63 -15.26 -1.98
C GLU A 239 29.97 -16.58 -2.69
N SER A 240 28.96 -17.35 -3.14
CA SER A 240 29.16 -18.69 -3.72
C SER A 240 29.00 -18.76 -5.24
N PHE A 241 28.38 -17.78 -5.88
CA PHE A 241 28.12 -17.78 -7.34
C PHE A 241 28.65 -16.54 -8.07
N GLY A 242 29.18 -15.53 -7.37
CA GLY A 242 29.69 -14.28 -7.97
C GLY A 242 28.60 -13.37 -8.57
N ILE A 243 27.32 -13.67 -8.39
CA ILE A 243 26.21 -12.83 -8.88
C ILE A 243 25.93 -11.74 -7.83
N GLY A 244 26.72 -10.68 -7.92
CA GLY A 244 26.62 -9.53 -7.03
C GLY A 244 25.46 -8.59 -7.33
N PHE A 245 25.28 -7.63 -6.43
CA PHE A 245 24.24 -6.60 -6.52
C PHE A 245 24.25 -5.83 -7.85
N LYS A 246 25.43 -5.54 -8.42
CA LYS A 246 25.57 -4.93 -9.75
C LYS A 246 24.99 -5.82 -10.86
N THR A 247 25.43 -7.08 -10.92
CA THR A 247 24.99 -8.06 -11.91
C THR A 247 23.49 -8.33 -11.83
N SER A 248 22.97 -8.55 -10.62
CA SER A 248 21.53 -8.72 -10.39
C SER A 248 20.73 -7.45 -10.72
N THR A 249 21.28 -6.26 -10.50
CA THR A 249 20.64 -4.98 -10.87
C THR A 249 20.42 -4.86 -12.38
N GLU A 250 21.41 -5.17 -13.22
CA GLU A 250 21.25 -5.11 -14.69
C GLU A 250 20.31 -6.21 -15.21
N ILE A 251 20.32 -7.41 -14.61
CA ILE A 251 19.38 -8.50 -14.95
C ILE A 251 17.95 -8.10 -14.58
N CYS A 252 17.73 -7.67 -13.32
CA CYS A 252 16.45 -7.12 -12.86
C CYS A 252 15.98 -6.02 -13.82
N ALA A 253 16.83 -5.05 -14.13
CA ALA A 253 16.48 -3.89 -14.96
C ALA A 253 16.06 -4.28 -16.38
N THR A 254 16.75 -5.24 -16.99
CA THR A 254 16.42 -5.74 -18.34
C THR A 254 15.05 -6.41 -18.36
N ASN A 255 14.79 -7.29 -17.38
CA ASN A 255 13.55 -8.05 -17.28
C ASN A 255 12.35 -7.18 -16.85
N PHE A 256 12.59 -6.24 -15.93
CA PHE A 256 11.61 -5.28 -15.42
C PHE A 256 11.22 -4.22 -16.47
N TYR A 257 12.19 -3.72 -17.24
CA TYR A 257 11.93 -2.91 -18.44
C TYR A 257 10.94 -3.60 -19.38
N LYS A 258 11.14 -4.90 -19.65
CA LYS A 258 10.27 -5.67 -20.53
C LYS A 258 8.84 -5.78 -19.98
N LEU A 259 8.68 -6.07 -18.68
CA LEU A 259 7.37 -6.05 -18.00
C LEU A 259 6.67 -4.70 -18.17
N ILE A 260 7.35 -3.59 -17.91
CA ILE A 260 6.80 -2.23 -18.01
C ILE A 260 6.34 -1.93 -19.44
N VAL A 261 7.17 -2.22 -20.44
CA VAL A 261 6.82 -1.96 -21.84
C VAL A 261 5.63 -2.82 -22.28
N ASP A 262 5.70 -4.13 -22.11
CA ASP A 262 4.72 -5.07 -22.67
C ASP A 262 3.36 -4.99 -21.95
N THR A 263 3.34 -4.68 -20.65
CA THR A 263 2.12 -4.73 -19.82
C THR A 263 1.52 -3.34 -19.52
N MET A 264 2.34 -2.27 -19.47
CA MET A 264 1.90 -0.97 -18.93
C MET A 264 1.97 0.16 -19.94
N LEU A 265 2.99 0.20 -20.81
CA LEU A 265 3.19 1.29 -21.79
C LEU A 265 2.64 1.01 -23.19
N GLY A 266 2.04 -0.17 -23.43
CA GLY A 266 1.40 -0.53 -24.70
C GLY A 266 2.29 -1.26 -25.71
N GLY A 267 3.39 -1.85 -25.25
CA GLY A 267 4.24 -2.75 -26.02
C GLY A 267 5.05 -2.10 -27.15
N SER A 268 5.73 -2.96 -27.90
CA SER A 268 6.57 -2.57 -29.04
C SER A 268 5.83 -1.77 -30.11
N VAL A 269 4.54 -2.03 -30.33
CA VAL A 269 3.71 -1.29 -31.30
C VAL A 269 3.70 0.20 -30.97
N ARG A 270 3.46 0.57 -29.71
CA ARG A 270 3.37 1.97 -29.29
C ARG A 270 4.72 2.69 -29.26
N LEU A 271 5.79 1.99 -28.88
CA LEU A 271 7.15 2.55 -28.87
C LEU A 271 7.83 2.53 -30.26
N SER A 272 7.28 1.81 -31.23
CA SER A 272 7.79 1.82 -32.61
C SER A 272 7.47 3.15 -33.32
N ASN A 273 8.40 4.10 -33.19
CA ASN A 273 8.35 5.50 -33.65
C ASN A 273 8.18 5.71 -35.19
N ARG A 274 7.71 4.71 -35.93
CA ARG A 274 7.53 4.77 -37.40
C ARG A 274 6.13 5.21 -37.85
N GLN A 275 5.10 5.07 -37.01
CA GLN A 275 3.71 5.48 -37.34
C GLN A 275 2.91 6.05 -36.16
N ASN A 276 3.50 6.19 -34.97
CA ASN A 276 2.82 6.78 -33.81
C ASN A 276 2.97 8.31 -33.81
N HIS A 277 1.85 9.05 -33.79
CA HIS A 277 1.85 10.53 -33.74
C HIS A 277 1.85 11.10 -32.31
N ASN A 278 1.70 10.27 -31.28
CA ASN A 278 1.72 10.73 -29.90
C ASN A 278 3.14 11.05 -29.43
N LEU A 279 3.27 11.96 -28.46
CA LEU A 279 4.54 12.16 -27.74
C LEU A 279 4.97 10.85 -27.05
N PRO A 280 6.28 10.60 -26.88
CA PRO A 280 6.76 9.39 -26.20
C PRO A 280 6.35 9.40 -24.72
N PRO A 281 5.96 8.25 -24.14
CA PRO A 281 5.37 8.18 -22.81
C PRO A 281 6.31 8.71 -21.72
N LEU A 282 5.75 9.39 -20.72
CA LEU A 282 6.47 9.88 -19.54
C LEU A 282 6.28 8.92 -18.36
N VAL A 283 7.41 8.42 -17.85
CA VAL A 283 7.50 7.62 -16.62
C VAL A 283 8.20 8.45 -15.54
N LEU A 284 7.61 8.49 -14.35
CA LEU A 284 8.19 9.13 -13.17
C LEU A 284 8.72 8.06 -12.21
N LEU A 285 10.01 8.10 -11.87
CA LEU A 285 10.58 7.30 -10.79
C LEU A 285 10.54 8.10 -9.48
N LEU A 286 10.09 7.48 -8.39
CA LEU A 286 10.19 8.03 -7.04
C LEU A 286 11.28 7.27 -6.29
N ILE A 287 12.40 7.94 -6.01
CA ILE A 287 13.66 7.35 -5.55
C ILE A 287 13.88 7.61 -4.06
N GLY A 288 14.09 6.53 -3.30
CA GLY A 288 14.57 6.53 -1.91
C GLY A 288 15.98 5.96 -1.81
N SER A 289 16.38 5.49 -0.62
CA SER A 289 17.74 4.96 -0.38
C SER A 289 17.85 3.42 -0.56
N SER A 290 16.84 2.79 -1.15
CA SER A 290 16.66 1.33 -1.13
C SER A 290 17.49 0.61 -2.19
N ARG A 291 17.74 -0.70 -1.99
CA ARG A 291 18.26 -1.58 -3.05
C ARG A 291 17.38 -1.57 -4.29
N SER A 292 16.07 -1.41 -4.09
CA SER A 292 15.06 -1.31 -5.15
C SER A 292 15.18 0.00 -5.95
N SER A 293 15.68 1.09 -5.36
CA SER A 293 15.95 2.36 -6.07
C SER A 293 17.10 2.26 -7.09
N SER A 294 18.18 1.52 -6.80
CA SER A 294 19.23 1.25 -7.81
C SER A 294 18.68 0.44 -9.00
N LYS A 295 17.81 -0.53 -8.72
CA LYS A 295 17.11 -1.35 -9.72
C LYS A 295 16.11 -0.50 -10.53
N ALA A 296 15.49 0.52 -9.93
CA ALA A 296 14.65 1.51 -10.60
C ALA A 296 15.44 2.43 -11.56
N PHE A 297 16.58 3.00 -11.14
CA PHE A 297 17.44 3.80 -12.02
C PHE A 297 17.93 3.01 -13.23
N ALA A 298 18.38 1.77 -13.02
CA ALA A 298 18.81 0.89 -14.09
C ALA A 298 17.65 0.59 -15.07
N ALA A 299 16.45 0.24 -14.57
CA ALA A 299 15.26 0.07 -15.42
C ALA A 299 14.88 1.37 -16.17
N GLY A 300 15.03 2.53 -15.52
CA GLY A 300 14.86 3.85 -16.13
C GLY A 300 15.84 4.12 -17.28
N ARG A 301 17.10 3.66 -17.17
CA ARG A 301 18.09 3.69 -18.26
C ARG A 301 17.67 2.80 -19.43
N HIS A 302 17.18 1.58 -19.15
CA HIS A 302 16.64 0.70 -20.20
C HIS A 302 15.41 1.31 -20.88
N LEU A 303 14.47 1.91 -20.14
CA LEU A 303 13.32 2.64 -20.69
C LEU A 303 13.76 3.81 -21.59
N THR A 304 14.71 4.64 -21.12
CA THR A 304 15.20 5.81 -21.87
C THR A 304 15.88 5.40 -23.17
N ASN A 305 16.69 4.34 -23.17
CA ASN A 305 17.33 3.79 -24.36
C ASN A 305 16.33 3.30 -25.44
N HIS A 306 15.08 3.01 -25.05
CA HIS A 306 14.00 2.61 -25.96
C HIS A 306 12.99 3.73 -26.25
N GLY A 307 13.37 4.98 -26.00
CA GLY A 307 12.61 6.18 -26.39
C GLY A 307 11.51 6.60 -25.41
N VAL A 308 11.39 5.96 -24.24
CA VAL A 308 10.51 6.42 -23.17
C VAL A 308 11.13 7.65 -22.49
N ARG A 309 10.33 8.67 -22.16
CA ARG A 309 10.79 9.81 -21.37
C ARG A 309 10.79 9.38 -19.90
N VAL A 310 11.94 9.43 -19.23
CA VAL A 310 12.03 9.06 -17.80
C VAL A 310 12.56 10.23 -16.98
N LEU A 311 11.77 10.60 -15.98
CA LEU A 311 12.10 11.60 -14.96
C LEU A 311 12.24 10.88 -13.62
N ALA A 312 13.32 11.13 -12.87
CA ALA A 312 13.50 10.59 -11.53
C ALA A 312 13.43 11.72 -10.50
N TYR A 313 12.58 11.57 -9.49
CA TYR A 313 12.53 12.48 -8.34
C TYR A 313 13.18 11.80 -7.13
N VAL A 314 14.20 12.44 -6.56
CA VAL A 314 14.93 11.94 -5.39
C VAL A 314 14.50 12.72 -4.16
N ILE A 315 13.98 12.01 -3.17
CA ILE A 315 13.32 12.60 -1.98
C ILE A 315 14.29 13.32 -1.02
N ASN A 316 15.55 12.92 -1.01
CA ASN A 316 16.64 13.60 -0.32
C ASN A 316 17.93 13.35 -1.12
N GLU A 317 18.73 14.38 -1.38
CA GLU A 317 19.97 14.25 -2.13
C GLU A 317 21.06 13.50 -1.33
N GLU A 318 21.02 13.59 0.00
CA GLU A 318 21.98 12.95 0.90
C GLU A 318 21.92 11.40 0.88
N ILE A 319 20.89 10.80 0.27
CA ILE A 319 20.79 9.32 0.16
C ILE A 319 21.51 8.76 -1.07
N LEU A 320 21.98 9.63 -1.99
CA LEU A 320 22.72 9.24 -3.19
C LEU A 320 24.18 8.94 -2.83
N GLU A 321 24.40 7.81 -2.18
CA GLU A 321 25.73 7.29 -1.86
C GLU A 321 26.07 6.02 -2.67
N GLY A 322 27.37 5.74 -2.78
CA GLY A 322 27.92 4.49 -3.31
C GLY A 322 27.30 4.05 -4.64
N GLU A 323 26.62 2.91 -4.63
CA GLU A 323 26.04 2.31 -5.84
C GLU A 323 24.78 3.01 -6.34
N LEU A 324 24.02 3.67 -5.46
CA LEU A 324 22.82 4.40 -5.87
C LEU A 324 23.21 5.65 -6.67
N LEU A 325 24.24 6.37 -6.21
CA LEU A 325 24.86 7.45 -6.96
C LEU A 325 25.39 6.96 -8.31
N HIS A 326 26.08 5.82 -8.35
CA HIS A 326 26.61 5.25 -9.60
C HIS A 326 25.51 4.93 -10.63
N GLN A 327 24.36 4.38 -10.20
CA GLN A 327 23.24 4.11 -11.10
C GLN A 327 22.50 5.39 -11.53
N CYS A 328 22.43 6.42 -10.67
CA CYS A 328 21.98 7.76 -11.04
C CYS A 328 22.88 8.37 -12.14
N ASP A 329 24.20 8.29 -11.95
CA ASP A 329 25.24 8.71 -12.90
C ASP A 329 25.09 8.05 -14.29
N LEU A 330 24.74 6.77 -14.33
CA LEU A 330 24.49 6.01 -15.55
C LEU A 330 23.13 6.35 -16.20
N PHE A 331 22.11 6.62 -15.37
CA PHE A 331 20.77 7.02 -15.81
C PHE A 331 20.78 8.38 -16.52
N GLU A 332 21.47 9.38 -15.97
CA GLU A 332 21.61 10.69 -16.62
C GLU A 332 22.40 10.62 -17.93
N LYS A 333 23.49 9.83 -17.96
CA LYS A 333 24.30 9.60 -19.18
C LYS A 333 23.53 8.87 -20.28
N ALA A 334 22.50 8.10 -19.94
CA ALA A 334 21.56 7.51 -20.90
C ALA A 334 20.50 8.50 -21.42
N GLY A 335 20.49 9.75 -20.94
CA GLY A 335 19.54 10.79 -21.34
C GLY A 335 18.41 11.04 -20.32
N GLY A 336 18.33 10.25 -19.25
CA GLY A 336 17.38 10.43 -18.14
C GLY A 336 17.52 11.81 -17.49
N LYS A 337 16.52 12.20 -16.69
CA LYS A 337 16.50 13.51 -16.01
C LYS A 337 16.24 13.31 -14.52
N VAL A 338 17.09 13.88 -13.68
CA VAL A 338 16.97 13.79 -12.21
C VAL A 338 16.50 15.13 -11.64
N VAL A 339 15.60 15.06 -10.65
CA VAL A 339 15.06 16.21 -9.93
C VAL A 339 15.26 16.00 -8.42
N ASN A 340 16.13 16.82 -7.85
CA ASN A 340 16.38 16.99 -6.43
C ASN A 340 15.66 18.24 -5.87
N GLY A 341 15.48 18.31 -4.55
CA GLY A 341 14.92 19.48 -3.86
C GLY A 341 13.39 19.46 -3.72
N PRO A 342 12.77 20.57 -3.28
CA PRO A 342 11.38 20.58 -2.81
C PRO A 342 10.35 20.16 -3.87
N PHE A 343 9.30 19.46 -3.43
CA PHE A 343 8.25 18.91 -4.30
C PHE A 343 7.62 19.94 -5.26
N ALA A 344 7.52 21.21 -4.86
CA ALA A 344 7.06 22.31 -5.73
C ALA A 344 7.84 22.41 -7.06
N LYS A 345 9.14 22.09 -7.08
CA LYS A 345 9.99 22.06 -8.29
C LYS A 345 9.58 20.93 -9.24
N LEU A 346 9.26 19.75 -8.70
CA LEU A 346 8.71 18.64 -9.49
C LEU A 346 7.33 19.02 -10.06
N SER A 347 6.47 19.62 -9.22
CA SER A 347 5.13 20.05 -9.62
C SER A 347 5.15 21.08 -10.75
N ASP A 348 6.08 22.06 -10.72
CA ASP A 348 6.26 23.00 -11.83
C ASP A 348 6.71 22.31 -13.12
N ILE A 349 7.72 21.42 -13.05
CA ILE A 349 8.21 20.66 -14.21
C ILE A 349 7.07 19.84 -14.84
N LEU A 350 6.30 19.11 -14.03
CA LEU A 350 5.26 18.21 -14.52
C LEU A 350 4.01 18.93 -15.05
N ASN A 351 3.66 20.12 -14.54
CA ASN A 351 2.45 20.83 -14.95
C ASN A 351 2.69 21.96 -15.98
N ASN A 352 3.86 22.60 -15.95
CA ASN A 352 4.15 23.82 -16.72
C ASN A 352 5.27 23.64 -17.78
N GLN A 353 6.18 22.67 -17.61
CA GLN A 353 7.34 22.49 -18.50
C GLN A 353 7.23 21.28 -19.44
N LEU A 354 6.33 20.33 -19.17
CA LEU A 354 6.16 19.09 -19.93
C LEU A 354 4.75 18.97 -20.55
N GLU A 355 4.69 18.89 -21.88
CA GLU A 355 3.45 18.64 -22.63
C GLU A 355 2.94 17.19 -22.51
N THR A 356 3.79 16.27 -22.05
CA THR A 356 3.45 14.84 -21.88
C THR A 356 2.99 14.59 -20.45
N PRO A 357 1.75 14.12 -20.22
CA PRO A 357 1.32 13.72 -18.88
C PRO A 357 2.07 12.46 -18.42
N VAL A 358 2.27 12.33 -17.11
CA VAL A 358 2.79 11.09 -16.52
C VAL A 358 1.80 9.95 -16.77
N GLU A 359 2.28 8.82 -17.31
CA GLU A 359 1.46 7.63 -17.57
C GLU A 359 1.64 6.55 -16.51
N LEU A 360 2.88 6.42 -16.01
CA LEU A 360 3.30 5.45 -15.01
C LEU A 360 4.19 6.14 -13.96
N ILE A 361 3.89 5.91 -12.69
CA ILE A 361 4.75 6.26 -11.56
C ILE A 361 5.35 4.95 -11.04
N ILE A 362 6.67 4.89 -10.92
CA ILE A 362 7.40 3.78 -10.32
C ILE A 362 7.88 4.22 -8.93
N ASP A 363 7.20 3.70 -7.92
CA ASP A 363 7.54 3.79 -6.51
C ASP A 363 8.69 2.82 -6.18
N ALA A 364 9.85 3.39 -5.86
CA ALA A 364 11.00 2.72 -5.27
C ALA A 364 11.44 3.40 -3.96
N LEU A 365 10.56 4.20 -3.34
CA LEU A 365 10.86 4.99 -2.14
C LEU A 365 11.29 4.11 -0.96
N GLN A 366 10.75 2.91 -0.90
CA GLN A 366 11.04 1.88 0.07
C GLN A 366 11.37 0.57 -0.67
N GLY A 367 12.14 -0.31 -0.05
CA GLY A 367 12.36 -1.68 -0.51
C GLY A 367 11.89 -2.68 0.55
N PHE A 368 12.16 -3.97 0.36
CA PHE A 368 11.93 -4.98 1.41
C PHE A 368 12.92 -4.86 2.60
N ASP A 369 13.98 -4.06 2.44
CA ASP A 369 15.19 -4.02 3.25
C ASP A 369 15.26 -2.84 4.25
N GLY A 370 14.27 -1.95 4.28
CA GLY A 370 14.18 -0.83 5.24
C GLY A 370 12.79 -0.20 5.30
N GLN A 371 12.53 0.68 6.27
CA GLN A 371 11.25 1.39 6.40
C GLN A 371 11.36 2.83 5.89
N LEU A 372 10.29 3.33 5.28
CA LEU A 372 10.26 4.67 4.67
C LEU A 372 10.54 5.81 5.66
N LEU A 373 10.22 5.62 6.94
CA LEU A 373 10.46 6.60 8.01
C LEU A 373 11.93 6.70 8.41
N ASP A 374 12.72 5.64 8.25
CA ASP A 374 14.15 5.62 8.65
C ASP A 374 15.01 6.60 7.82
N LEU A 375 14.48 7.03 6.68
CA LEU A 375 15.12 7.94 5.73
C LEU A 375 15.06 9.43 6.15
N PHE A 376 14.32 9.76 7.22
CA PHE A 376 13.96 11.13 7.55
C PHE A 376 14.09 11.47 9.04
N TYR A 377 15.09 12.27 9.37
CA TYR A 377 15.32 12.78 10.73
C TYR A 377 14.62 14.12 11.03
N ASN A 378 13.92 14.70 10.04
CA ASN A 378 13.37 16.06 10.10
C ASN A 378 11.88 16.11 9.71
N ASP A 379 11.02 16.67 10.57
CA ASP A 379 9.57 16.83 10.33
C ASP A 379 9.23 17.51 8.99
N LYS A 380 10.05 18.48 8.57
CA LYS A 380 9.88 19.20 7.29
C LYS A 380 9.93 18.24 6.10
N MET A 381 10.87 17.30 6.11
CA MET A 381 11.04 16.34 5.01
C MET A 381 9.92 15.30 5.02
N ILE A 382 9.47 14.87 6.21
CA ILE A 382 8.27 14.03 6.37
C ILE A 382 7.02 14.74 5.82
N SER A 383 6.90 16.06 6.02
CA SER A 383 5.80 16.86 5.45
C SER A 383 5.87 16.94 3.91
N GLU A 384 7.06 17.16 3.34
CA GLU A 384 7.25 17.19 1.88
C GLU A 384 7.01 15.82 1.23
N LEU A 385 7.41 14.73 1.90
CA LEU A 385 7.07 13.36 1.50
C LEU A 385 5.56 13.10 1.54
N LYS A 386 4.87 13.56 2.59
CA LYS A 386 3.40 13.47 2.68
C LYS A 386 2.71 14.27 1.57
N GLU A 387 3.29 15.37 1.11
CA GLU A 387 2.80 16.10 -0.06
C GLU A 387 3.00 15.31 -1.36
N LEU A 388 4.20 14.77 -1.59
CA LEU A 388 4.53 13.90 -2.73
C LEU A 388 3.60 12.68 -2.82
N ILE A 389 3.40 11.95 -1.72
CA ILE A 389 2.57 10.73 -1.68
C ILE A 389 1.09 11.06 -1.89
N ARG A 390 0.59 12.15 -1.28
CA ARG A 390 -0.77 12.66 -1.58
C ARG A 390 -0.91 13.07 -3.04
N TRP A 391 0.10 13.68 -3.65
CA TRP A 391 0.06 14.02 -5.06
C TRP A 391 0.03 12.76 -5.94
N ALA A 392 0.90 11.78 -5.67
CA ALA A 392 1.00 10.53 -6.43
C ALA A 392 -0.31 9.72 -6.37
N ASN A 393 -0.88 9.55 -5.17
CA ASN A 393 -2.16 8.84 -4.96
C ASN A 393 -3.38 9.55 -5.59
N ASN A 394 -3.25 10.82 -5.98
CA ASN A 394 -4.28 11.59 -6.70
C ASN A 394 -4.02 11.71 -8.21
N GLN A 395 -2.97 11.10 -8.75
CA GLN A 395 -2.74 11.09 -10.20
C GLN A 395 -3.66 10.10 -10.93
N ARG A 396 -3.88 10.39 -12.22
CA ARG A 396 -4.47 9.42 -13.18
C ARG A 396 -3.45 8.43 -13.74
N ALA A 397 -2.16 8.72 -13.55
CA ALA A 397 -1.08 7.79 -13.83
C ALA A 397 -1.27 6.52 -12.99
N LYS A 398 -0.97 5.35 -13.55
CA LYS A 398 -0.94 4.13 -12.74
C LYS A 398 0.32 4.17 -11.87
N VAL A 399 0.21 3.75 -10.62
CA VAL A 399 1.38 3.57 -9.76
C VAL A 399 1.79 2.10 -9.75
N LEU A 400 3.09 1.85 -9.79
CA LEU A 400 3.74 0.55 -9.64
C LEU A 400 4.75 0.64 -8.49
N SER A 401 4.76 -0.32 -7.59
CA SER A 401 5.74 -0.38 -6.49
C SER A 401 6.67 -1.58 -6.63
N ILE A 402 7.96 -1.38 -6.33
CA ILE A 402 8.99 -2.42 -6.39
C ILE A 402 9.12 -3.11 -5.03
N ASP A 403 9.01 -4.44 -5.02
CA ASP A 403 9.01 -5.34 -3.85
C ASP A 403 7.85 -5.13 -2.85
N ILE A 404 7.59 -3.90 -2.41
CA ILE A 404 6.51 -3.50 -1.51
C ILE A 404 6.06 -2.07 -1.84
N SER A 405 4.78 -1.74 -1.60
CA SER A 405 4.31 -0.35 -1.69
C SER A 405 4.82 0.48 -0.51
N ALA A 406 5.40 1.65 -0.79
CA ALA A 406 5.91 2.55 0.23
C ALA A 406 4.88 2.84 1.34
N GLY A 407 5.34 2.82 2.59
CA GLY A 407 4.52 2.97 3.79
C GLY A 407 3.94 1.66 4.33
N VAL A 408 4.05 0.54 3.61
CA VAL A 408 3.73 -0.80 4.10
C VAL A 408 5.01 -1.51 4.56
N ASP A 409 4.96 -2.16 5.72
CA ASP A 409 6.09 -2.90 6.29
C ASP A 409 6.32 -4.27 5.63
N GLY A 410 7.57 -4.57 5.29
CA GLY A 410 7.96 -5.76 4.50
C GLY A 410 7.90 -7.10 5.23
N GLU A 411 7.95 -7.13 6.57
CA GLU A 411 7.74 -8.36 7.35
C GLU A 411 6.26 -8.54 7.73
N SER A 412 5.64 -7.51 8.30
CA SER A 412 4.31 -7.59 8.94
C SER A 412 3.12 -7.22 8.04
N GLY A 413 3.35 -6.56 6.90
CA GLY A 413 2.26 -6.07 6.03
C GLY A 413 1.36 -5.01 6.69
N THR A 414 1.85 -4.34 7.75
CA THR A 414 1.13 -3.27 8.45
C THR A 414 1.52 -1.89 7.89
N VAL A 415 0.73 -0.86 8.22
CA VAL A 415 1.00 0.54 7.87
C VAL A 415 1.06 1.34 9.17
N VAL A 416 2.18 2.03 9.38
CA VAL A 416 2.40 2.86 10.59
C VAL A 416 1.70 4.22 10.46
N ASP A 417 1.78 4.84 9.28
CA ASP A 417 1.13 6.12 8.99
C ASP A 417 0.44 6.05 7.61
N PRO A 418 -0.91 5.99 7.56
CA PRO A 418 -1.66 5.96 6.31
C PRO A 418 -1.45 7.17 5.39
N SER A 419 -0.94 8.29 5.91
CA SER A 419 -0.57 9.46 5.08
C SER A 419 0.77 9.30 4.36
N LEU A 420 1.49 8.21 4.61
CA LEU A 420 2.71 7.77 3.93
C LEU A 420 2.51 6.50 3.09
N GLN A 421 1.28 5.97 2.97
CA GLN A 421 1.00 4.80 2.14
C GLN A 421 0.81 5.19 0.68
N ILE A 422 1.56 4.57 -0.24
CA ILE A 422 1.31 4.69 -1.69
C ILE A 422 0.19 3.72 -2.13
N HIS A 423 -0.76 4.25 -2.90
CA HIS A 423 -1.88 3.51 -3.49
C HIS A 423 -1.45 2.95 -4.84
N THR A 424 -0.97 1.70 -4.84
CA THR A 424 -0.36 1.08 -6.03
C THR A 424 -1.33 0.19 -6.81
N LYS A 425 -1.20 0.19 -8.15
CA LYS A 425 -1.96 -0.69 -9.06
C LYS A 425 -1.20 -1.96 -9.39
N TYR A 426 0.14 -1.88 -9.35
CA TYR A 426 1.04 -2.97 -9.70
C TYR A 426 2.07 -3.17 -8.58
N ILE A 427 2.28 -4.40 -8.13
CA ILE A 427 3.43 -4.72 -7.27
C ILE A 427 4.33 -5.70 -8.03
N VAL A 428 5.62 -5.41 -8.04
CA VAL A 428 6.63 -6.19 -8.76
C VAL A 428 7.71 -6.65 -7.78
N SER A 429 7.64 -7.91 -7.36
CA SER A 429 8.67 -8.52 -6.52
C SER A 429 9.86 -8.98 -7.36
N LEU A 430 11.07 -8.69 -6.89
CA LEU A 430 12.29 -9.03 -7.62
C LEU A 430 12.88 -10.34 -7.08
N GLY A 431 12.98 -11.35 -7.95
CA GLY A 431 13.46 -12.69 -7.60
C GLY A 431 12.40 -13.57 -6.92
N LEU A 432 11.89 -13.16 -5.75
CA LEU A 432 10.87 -13.90 -4.97
C LEU A 432 9.91 -12.92 -4.25
N PRO A 433 8.61 -13.22 -4.14
CA PRO A 433 7.65 -12.38 -3.41
C PRO A 433 7.82 -12.45 -1.88
N ILE A 434 7.69 -11.30 -1.21
CA ILE A 434 7.88 -11.19 0.23
C ILE A 434 6.63 -11.57 1.04
N THR A 435 6.84 -12.07 2.26
CA THR A 435 5.76 -12.44 3.20
C THR A 435 4.85 -11.27 3.56
N GLY A 436 5.38 -10.05 3.66
CA GLY A 436 4.62 -8.84 3.99
C GLY A 436 3.47 -8.56 3.02
N LEU A 437 3.56 -8.98 1.75
CA LEU A 437 2.49 -8.79 0.77
C LEU A 437 1.23 -9.60 1.13
N VAL A 438 1.39 -10.87 1.50
CA VAL A 438 0.26 -11.71 1.96
C VAL A 438 -0.23 -11.24 3.33
N HIS A 439 0.66 -10.82 4.22
CA HIS A 439 0.25 -10.25 5.50
C HIS A 439 -0.58 -8.96 5.31
N ALA A 440 -0.23 -8.10 4.34
CA ALA A 440 -1.00 -6.90 4.00
C ALA A 440 -2.40 -7.22 3.40
N TYR A 441 -2.58 -8.37 2.76
CA TYR A 441 -3.91 -8.86 2.39
C TYR A 441 -4.69 -9.42 3.60
N ASN A 442 -4.05 -10.20 4.47
CA ASN A 442 -4.65 -10.74 5.70
C ASN A 442 -5.10 -9.63 6.67
N ASN A 443 -4.27 -8.59 6.82
CA ASN A 443 -4.52 -7.40 7.65
C ASN A 443 -5.61 -6.49 7.06
N GLY A 444 -5.97 -6.66 5.78
CA GLY A 444 -6.89 -5.78 5.06
C GLY A 444 -6.26 -4.50 4.50
N THR A 445 -4.96 -4.26 4.72
CA THR A 445 -4.18 -3.12 4.19
C THR A 445 -4.42 -2.89 2.70
N PHE A 446 -4.35 -3.95 1.89
CA PHE A 446 -4.61 -3.88 0.45
C PHE A 446 -6.09 -3.98 0.05
N ARG A 447 -6.98 -4.42 0.96
CA ARG A 447 -8.44 -4.41 0.72
C ARG A 447 -9.05 -3.01 0.82
N SER A 448 -8.31 -2.02 1.32
CA SER A 448 -8.76 -0.62 1.42
C SER A 448 -8.55 0.19 0.12
N LEU A 449 -7.95 -0.40 -0.92
CA LEU A 449 -7.72 0.25 -2.21
C LEU A 449 -8.92 0.04 -3.14
N THR A 450 -9.20 1.03 -3.99
CA THR A 450 -10.41 1.05 -4.85
C THR A 450 -10.36 0.11 -6.05
N GLU A 451 -9.21 -0.50 -6.33
CA GLU A 451 -9.02 -1.45 -7.42
C GLU A 451 -8.17 -2.65 -6.98
N GLU A 452 -8.36 -3.79 -7.64
CA GLU A 452 -7.51 -4.97 -7.49
C GLU A 452 -6.06 -4.66 -7.93
N ILE A 453 -5.10 -4.91 -7.04
CA ILE A 453 -3.66 -4.82 -7.34
C ILE A 453 -3.25 -6.04 -8.18
N GLN A 454 -2.53 -5.81 -9.28
CA GLN A 454 -1.92 -6.89 -10.05
C GLN A 454 -0.48 -7.13 -9.60
N HIS A 455 -0.14 -8.38 -9.32
CA HIS A 455 1.18 -8.77 -8.81
C HIS A 455 2.00 -9.46 -9.89
N PHE A 456 3.29 -9.19 -9.91
CA PHE A 456 4.26 -9.83 -10.79
C PHE A 456 5.51 -10.20 -10.00
N VAL A 457 6.19 -11.26 -10.43
CA VAL A 457 7.56 -11.55 -10.01
C VAL A 457 8.49 -11.50 -11.23
N VAL A 458 9.63 -10.82 -11.10
CA VAL A 458 10.61 -10.58 -12.19
C VAL A 458 11.88 -11.35 -11.88
N ASP A 459 12.50 -11.98 -12.89
CA ASP A 459 13.76 -12.69 -12.67
C ASP A 459 14.90 -11.71 -12.32
N ALA A 460 15.52 -11.96 -11.17
CA ALA A 460 16.66 -11.24 -10.64
C ALA A 460 18.01 -11.93 -10.92
N GLY A 461 17.99 -13.06 -11.65
CA GLY A 461 19.17 -13.85 -12.01
C GLY A 461 19.67 -14.75 -10.89
N ILE A 462 18.79 -15.21 -9.99
CA ILE A 462 19.18 -15.99 -8.80
C ILE A 462 19.53 -17.44 -9.18
N PRO A 463 20.77 -17.91 -8.95
CA PRO A 463 21.16 -19.29 -9.23
C PRO A 463 20.36 -20.31 -8.42
N ASN A 464 19.71 -21.26 -9.11
CA ASN A 464 18.85 -22.27 -8.47
C ASN A 464 19.59 -23.11 -7.41
N GLY A 465 20.89 -23.33 -7.60
CA GLY A 465 21.75 -24.05 -6.64
C GLY A 465 21.86 -23.42 -5.24
N ILE A 466 21.52 -22.12 -5.08
CA ILE A 466 21.43 -21.46 -3.77
C ILE A 466 20.36 -22.12 -2.89
N TYR A 467 19.22 -22.50 -3.47
CA TYR A 467 18.10 -23.01 -2.68
C TYR A 467 18.39 -24.39 -2.08
N SER A 468 19.26 -25.17 -2.72
CA SER A 468 19.77 -26.44 -2.19
C SER A 468 20.86 -26.27 -1.12
N SER A 469 21.57 -25.13 -1.05
CA SER A 469 22.73 -24.94 -0.15
C SER A 469 22.36 -24.96 1.34
N LYS A 470 21.17 -24.46 1.69
CA LYS A 470 20.71 -24.32 3.08
C LYS A 470 19.28 -24.85 3.28
N PRO A 471 18.99 -25.63 4.35
CA PRO A 471 17.71 -26.33 4.51
C PRO A 471 16.45 -25.43 4.45
N HIS A 472 16.50 -24.22 4.98
CA HIS A 472 15.38 -23.27 5.01
C HIS A 472 15.14 -22.54 3.67
N LEU A 473 16.08 -22.64 2.72
CA LEU A 473 15.94 -22.10 1.36
C LEU A 473 15.33 -23.13 0.39
N ARG A 474 15.36 -24.43 0.71
CA ARG A 474 14.88 -25.53 -0.17
C ARG A 474 13.42 -25.41 -0.61
N LYS A 475 12.58 -24.68 0.12
CA LYS A 475 11.20 -24.36 -0.31
C LYS A 475 11.12 -23.58 -1.63
N PHE A 476 12.20 -22.90 -2.03
CA PHE A 476 12.31 -22.13 -3.27
C PHE A 476 12.91 -22.94 -4.44
N ASP A 477 13.45 -24.14 -4.18
CA ASP A 477 14.18 -24.98 -5.15
C ASP A 477 13.23 -25.54 -6.23
N LYS A 478 13.05 -24.73 -7.28
CA LYS A 478 12.11 -24.90 -8.40
C LYS A 478 12.65 -24.14 -9.61
N PHE A 479 12.23 -24.50 -10.81
CA PHE A 479 12.41 -23.61 -11.97
C PHE A 479 11.23 -22.65 -12.04
N TRP A 480 11.46 -21.38 -11.67
CA TRP A 480 10.42 -20.36 -11.59
C TRP A 480 10.04 -19.84 -12.97
N TYR A 481 11.01 -19.19 -13.63
CA TYR A 481 10.79 -18.38 -14.82
C TYR A 481 10.76 -19.17 -16.13
N CYS A 482 11.49 -20.29 -16.18
CA CYS A 482 11.65 -21.18 -17.35
C CYS A 482 12.17 -20.47 -18.61
N ALA A 483 11.29 -19.81 -19.38
CA ALA A 483 11.62 -19.05 -20.58
C ALA A 483 11.11 -17.59 -20.55
N GLU A 484 10.35 -17.22 -19.52
CA GLU A 484 9.79 -15.88 -19.36
C GLU A 484 10.73 -14.97 -18.56
N ALA A 485 10.69 -13.66 -18.81
CA ALA A 485 11.45 -12.68 -18.01
C ALA A 485 10.76 -12.33 -16.67
N TYR A 486 9.45 -12.58 -16.58
CA TYR A 486 8.60 -12.27 -15.44
C TYR A 486 7.34 -13.15 -15.47
N LEU A 487 6.66 -13.31 -14.34
CA LEU A 487 5.41 -14.06 -14.24
C LEU A 487 4.33 -13.28 -13.48
N PRO A 488 3.07 -13.26 -13.96
CA PRO A 488 1.94 -12.73 -13.21
C PRO A 488 1.57 -13.66 -12.05
N LEU A 489 1.30 -13.07 -10.89
CA LEU A 489 0.82 -13.74 -9.69
C LEU A 489 -0.65 -13.37 -9.43
N LYS A 490 -1.42 -14.35 -8.98
CA LYS A 490 -2.80 -14.22 -8.54
C LYS A 490 -2.86 -14.35 -7.02
N VAL A 491 -3.67 -13.53 -6.37
CA VAL A 491 -4.04 -13.72 -4.96
C VAL A 491 -5.18 -14.74 -4.88
N ALA A 492 -5.04 -15.74 -4.02
CA ALA A 492 -6.04 -16.76 -3.77
C ALA A 492 -6.29 -16.90 -2.26
N ASP A 493 -7.51 -17.29 -1.88
CA ASP A 493 -7.80 -17.72 -0.52
C ASP A 493 -7.05 -19.02 -0.22
N ALA A 494 -6.55 -19.20 1.01
CA ALA A 494 -5.61 -20.25 1.41
C ALA A 494 -6.21 -21.66 1.46
#